data_AF-A0A962DKH8-F1
#
_entry.id   AF-A0A962DKH8-F1
#
_cell.length_a   1.000
_cell.length_b   1.000
_cell.length_c   1.000
_cell.angle_alpha   90.00
_cell.angle_beta   90.00
_cell.angle_gamma   90.00
#
_symmetry.space_group_name_H-M   'P 1'
#
loop_
_entity.id
_entity.type
_entity.pdbx_description
1 polymer ?
#
loop_
_entity_poly.entity_id
_entity_poly.type
_entity_poly.pdbx_seq_one_letter_code
_entity_poly.pdbx_strand_id
1 'polypeptide(L)'
;MTILKLDRIDRRILAELQLDGGLSNQALAERVGLSPSPCLRRVKALEEAGVIGKRVTLLDRKKLGLSLTALIQISMDRHTPERFEKFE
;
A
#
# COMPACT_ATOMS: atom_id res chain seq x y z
N MET A 1 14.02 11.56 9.63
CA MET A 1 13.23 10.36 9.26
C MET A 1 13.90 9.15 9.87
N THR A 2 13.29 8.54 10.89
CA THR A 2 13.80 7.32 11.51
C THR A 2 13.29 6.15 10.67
N ILE A 3 14.20 5.36 10.09
CA ILE A 3 13.82 4.17 9.30
C ILE A 3 13.34 3.11 10.28
N LEU A 4 12.05 2.73 10.20
CA LEU A 4 11.51 1.63 10.99
C LEU A 4 12.24 0.32 10.62
N LYS A 5 12.85 -0.36 11.59
CA LYS A 5 13.61 -1.58 11.32
C LYS A 5 12.67 -2.78 11.18
N LEU A 6 12.29 -3.09 9.95
CA LEU A 6 11.47 -4.25 9.61
C LEU A 6 12.31 -5.54 9.65
N ASP A 7 11.85 -6.52 10.41
CA ASP A 7 12.47 -7.85 10.43
C ASP A 7 12.03 -8.72 9.24
N ARG A 8 12.56 -9.95 9.17
CA ARG A 8 12.26 -10.89 8.08
C ARG A 8 10.79 -11.29 8.04
N ILE A 9 10.13 -11.38 9.18
CA ILE A 9 8.71 -11.77 9.28
C ILE A 9 7.82 -10.61 8.87
N ASP A 10 8.14 -9.38 9.28
CA ASP A 10 7.39 -8.19 8.86
C ASP A 10 7.40 -8.04 7.34
N ARG A 11 8.57 -8.26 6.71
CA ARG A 11 8.69 -8.25 5.24
C ARG A 11 7.82 -9.33 4.57
N ARG A 12 7.74 -10.53 5.15
CA ARG A 12 6.86 -11.60 4.65
C ARG A 12 5.39 -11.24 4.81
N ILE A 13 4.99 -10.69 5.96
CA ILE A 13 3.62 -10.20 6.20
C ILE A 13 3.23 -9.20 5.12
N LEU A 14 4.08 -8.20 4.87
CA LEU A 14 3.83 -7.18 3.85
C LEU A 14 3.75 -7.77 2.44
N ALA A 15 4.62 -8.72 2.10
CA ALA A 15 4.59 -9.39 0.79
C ALA A 15 3.28 -10.17 0.57
N GLU A 16 2.84 -10.94 1.57
CA GLU A 16 1.58 -11.68 1.51
C GLU A 16 0.37 -10.75 1.41
N LEU A 17 0.34 -9.67 2.19
CA LEU A 17 -0.76 -8.69 2.17
C LEU A 17 -0.79 -7.83 0.89
N GLN A 18 0.36 -7.59 0.25
CA GLN A 18 0.39 -6.93 -1.05
C GLN A 18 -0.09 -7.84 -2.18
N LEU A 19 0.17 -9.14 -2.07
CA LEU A 19 -0.35 -10.14 -3.00
C LEU A 19 -1.87 -10.31 -2.84
N ASP A 20 -2.34 -10.40 -1.59
CA ASP A 20 -3.74 -10.56 -1.24
C ASP A 20 -4.08 -9.79 0.04
N GLY A 21 -4.66 -8.60 -0.13
CA GLY A 21 -5.09 -7.76 0.98
C GLY A 21 -6.33 -8.26 1.71
N GLY A 22 -7.01 -9.29 1.20
CA GLY A 22 -8.22 -9.89 1.75
C GLY A 22 -7.97 -11.07 2.69
N LEU A 23 -6.71 -11.45 2.92
CA LEU A 23 -6.36 -12.56 3.80
C LEU A 23 -6.90 -12.37 5.21
N SER A 24 -7.53 -13.42 5.74
CA SER A 24 -7.81 -13.49 7.17
C SER A 24 -6.50 -13.54 7.95
N ASN A 25 -6.50 -13.01 9.18
CA ASN A 25 -5.30 -13.08 10.02
C ASN A 25 -4.84 -14.53 10.28
N GLN A 26 -5.77 -15.49 10.30
CA GLN A 26 -5.44 -16.90 10.46
C GLN A 26 -4.68 -17.47 9.26
N ALA A 27 -5.16 -17.19 8.04
CA ALA A 27 -4.49 -17.60 6.81
C ALA A 27 -3.12 -16.91 6.66
N LEU A 28 -3.04 -15.61 6.96
CA LEU A 28 -1.79 -14.88 6.95
C LEU A 28 -0.77 -15.48 7.93
N ALA A 29 -1.20 -15.76 9.16
CA ALA A 29 -0.35 -16.34 10.21
C ALA A 29 0.23 -17.69 9.77
N GLU A 30 -0.59 -18.55 9.18
CA GLU A 30 -0.15 -19.83 8.60
C GLU A 30 0.90 -19.65 7.51
N ARG A 31 0.68 -18.75 6.55
CA ARG A 31 1.62 -18.47 5.46
C ARG A 31 2.96 -17.91 5.94
N VAL A 32 2.97 -17.11 6.99
CA VAL A 32 4.20 -16.52 7.54
C VAL A 32 4.87 -17.39 8.62
N GLY A 33 4.23 -18.49 9.05
CA GLY A 33 4.76 -19.40 10.06
C GLY A 33 4.66 -18.85 11.48
N LEU A 34 3.58 -18.14 11.79
CA LEU A 34 3.26 -17.61 13.13
C LEU A 34 1.94 -18.18 13.65
N SER A 35 1.73 -18.11 14.97
CA SER A 35 0.39 -18.24 15.51
C SER A 35 -0.43 -16.96 15.26
N PRO A 36 -1.78 -17.01 15.28
CA PRO A 36 -2.62 -15.87 14.93
C PRO A 36 -2.40 -14.62 15.78
N SER A 37 -2.13 -14.76 17.09
CA SER A 37 -1.95 -13.63 18.02
C SER A 37 -0.71 -12.75 17.71
N PRO A 38 0.52 -13.30 17.58
CA PRO A 38 1.69 -12.50 17.20
C PRO A 38 1.62 -11.95 15.77
N CYS A 39 0.96 -12.67 14.84
CA CYS A 39 0.71 -12.15 13.50
C CYS A 39 -0.14 -10.87 13.55
N LEU A 40 -1.28 -10.93 14.27
CA LEU A 40 -2.17 -9.78 14.41
C LEU A 40 -1.47 -8.57 15.03
N ARG A 41 -0.64 -8.80 16.06
CA ARG A 41 0.10 -7.74 16.74
C ARG A 41 1.08 -7.04 15.82
N ARG A 42 1.79 -7.80 14.98
CA ARG A 42 2.71 -7.25 13.97
C ARG A 42 1.98 -6.46 12.90
N VAL A 43 0.88 -6.98 12.37
CA VAL A 43 0.05 -6.27 11.38
C VAL A 43 -0.42 -4.93 11.93
N LYS A 44 -0.95 -4.90 13.16
CA LYS A 44 -1.35 -3.65 13.83
C LYS A 44 -0.20 -2.67 13.99
N ALA A 45 0.97 -3.14 14.44
CA ALA A 45 2.14 -2.28 14.57
C ALA A 45 2.58 -1.67 13.23
N LEU A 46 2.48 -2.43 12.13
CA LEU A 46 2.78 -1.94 10.78
C LEU A 46 1.75 -0.91 10.28
N GLU A 47 0.48 -1.06 10.66
CA GLU A 47 -0.58 -0.08 10.39
C GLU A 47 -0.39 1.20 11.20
N GLU A 48 -0.19 1.08 12.52
CA GLU A 48 0.03 2.22 13.43
C GLU A 48 1.30 3.00 13.09
N ALA A 49 2.35 2.32 12.61
CA ALA A 49 3.57 2.96 12.12
C ALA A 49 3.41 3.61 10.74
N GLY A 50 2.24 3.49 10.09
CA GLY A 50 1.99 4.03 8.75
C GLY A 50 2.72 3.28 7.62
N VAL A 51 3.33 2.12 7.90
CA VAL A 51 3.93 1.27 6.87
C VAL A 51 2.83 0.67 5.98
N ILE A 52 1.72 0.26 6.59
CA ILE A 52 0.48 -0.09 5.87
C ILE A 52 -0.40 1.16 5.81
N GLY A 53 -0.36 1.87 4.68
CA GLY A 53 -1.12 3.12 4.52
C GLY A 53 -2.62 2.92 4.27
N LYS A 54 -2.99 1.96 3.42
CA LYS A 54 -4.41 1.65 3.12
C LYS A 54 -4.58 0.25 2.52
N ARG A 55 -5.77 -0.32 2.68
CA ARG A 55 -6.24 -1.48 1.91
C ARG A 55 -7.30 -1.01 0.90
N VAL A 56 -7.21 -1.50 -0.32
CA VAL A 56 -8.10 -1.10 -1.41
C VAL A 56 -8.60 -2.31 -2.18
N THR A 57 -9.84 -2.24 -2.66
CA THR A 57 -10.39 -3.21 -3.62
C THR A 57 -10.06 -2.75 -5.03
N LEU A 58 -9.36 -3.59 -5.80
CA LEU A 58 -9.07 -3.32 -7.20
C LEU A 58 -10.28 -3.66 -8.07
N LEU A 59 -10.75 -2.68 -8.84
CA LEU A 59 -11.92 -2.84 -9.71
C LEU A 59 -11.50 -3.06 -11.16
N ASP A 60 -12.31 -3.82 -11.90
CA ASP A 60 -12.13 -4.02 -13.33
C ASP A 60 -12.66 -2.81 -14.11
N ARG A 61 -11.75 -1.97 -14.61
CA ARG A 61 -12.08 -0.79 -15.41
C ARG A 61 -12.95 -1.10 -16.64
N LYS A 62 -12.75 -2.26 -17.30
CA LYS A 62 -13.51 -2.62 -18.51
C LYS A 62 -14.98 -2.87 -18.19
N LYS A 63 -15.25 -3.57 -17.09
CA LYS A 63 -16.62 -3.83 -16.62
C LYS A 63 -17.34 -2.57 -16.14
N LEU A 64 -16.59 -1.54 -15.75
CA LEU A 64 -17.11 -0.23 -15.37
C LEU A 64 -17.30 0.73 -16.56
N GLY A 65 -17.06 0.29 -17.79
CA GLY A 65 -17.13 1.16 -18.97
C GLY A 65 -16.00 2.19 -19.08
N LEU A 66 -14.96 2.07 -18.25
CA LEU A 66 -13.77 2.93 -18.27
C LEU A 66 -12.77 2.39 -19.29
N SER A 67 -13.04 2.68 -20.56
CA SER A 67 -12.33 2.12 -21.72
C SER A 67 -11.04 2.86 -22.09
N LEU A 68 -10.88 4.10 -21.65
CA LEU A 68 -9.70 4.94 -21.92
C LEU A 68 -8.85 5.08 -20.66
N THR A 69 -7.53 5.02 -20.82
CA THR A 69 -6.57 5.41 -19.79
C THR A 69 -5.50 6.26 -20.47
N ALA A 70 -5.35 7.50 -20.04
CA ALA A 70 -4.37 8.45 -20.57
C ALA A 70 -3.30 8.73 -19.52
N LEU A 71 -2.04 8.79 -19.95
CA LEU A 71 -0.93 9.31 -19.17
C LEU A 71 -0.59 10.68 -19.74
N ILE A 72 -0.76 11.73 -18.93
CA ILE A 72 -0.54 13.11 -19.37
C ILE A 72 0.79 13.58 -18.78
N GLN A 73 1.75 13.89 -19.65
CA GLN A 73 2.99 14.53 -19.25
C GLN A 73 2.82 16.04 -19.40
N ILE A 74 3.06 16.77 -18.31
CA ILE A 74 2.97 18.22 -18.29
C ILE A 74 4.38 18.75 -18.04
N SER A 75 4.86 19.60 -18.94
CA SER A 75 6.16 20.26 -18.83
C SER A 75 5.93 21.76 -18.72
N MET A 76 6.50 22.38 -17.68
CA MET A 76 6.43 23.82 -17.50
C MET A 76 7.62 24.49 -18.17
N ASP A 77 7.37 25.59 -18.86
CA ASP A 77 8.36 26.43 -19.53
C ASP A 77 9.18 27.29 -18.55
N ARG A 78 8.63 27.58 -17.36
CA ARG A 78 9.31 28.33 -16.28
C ARG A 78 8.92 27.82 -14.90
N HIS A 79 9.92 27.61 -14.04
CA HIS A 79 9.76 27.18 -12.65
C HIS A 79 9.65 28.42 -11.74
N THR A 80 8.50 29.12 -11.74
CA THR A 80 8.25 30.18 -10.76
C THR A 80 7.29 29.69 -9.67
N PRO A 81 7.50 30.07 -8.39
CA PRO A 81 6.68 29.60 -7.27
C PRO A 81 5.18 29.84 -7.46
N GLU A 82 4.79 30.94 -8.14
CA GLU A 82 3.38 31.34 -8.29
C GLU A 82 2.59 30.45 -9.26
N ARG A 83 3.26 29.66 -10.12
CA ARG A 83 2.59 28.71 -11.03
C ARG A 83 2.37 27.34 -10.41
N PHE A 84 3.20 26.96 -9.42
CA PHE A 84 3.03 25.70 -8.70
C PHE A 84 1.75 25.69 -7.84
N GLU A 85 1.39 26.82 -7.22
CA GLU A 85 0.17 26.97 -6.41
C GLU A 85 -1.14 26.74 -7.18
N LYS A 86 -1.13 26.83 -8.52
CA LYS A 86 -2.32 26.64 -9.36
C LYS A 86 -2.43 25.24 -9.97
N PHE A 87 -1.42 24.39 -9.77
CA PHE A 87 -1.37 23.06 -10.38
C PHE A 87 -1.71 21.93 -9.40
N GLU A 88 -1.58 22.16 -8.09
CA GLU A 88 -2.11 21.26 -7.03
C GLU A 88 -3.62 21.41 -6.85
#